data_AF-A0A0H4TDF0-F1
#
_entry.id   AF-A0A0H4TDF0-F1
#
_cell.length_a   1.000
_cell.length_b   1.000
_cell.length_c   1.000
_cell.angle_alpha   90.00
_cell.angle_beta   90.00
_cell.angle_gamma   90.00
#
_symmetry.space_group_name_H-M   'P 1'
#
loop_
_entity.id
_entity.type
_entity.pdbx_description
1 polymer ?
#
loop_
_entity_poly.entity_id
_entity_poly.type
_entity_poly.pdbx_seq_one_letter_code
_entity_poly.pdbx_strand_id
1 'polypeptide(L)'
;FLLLSGATNSAQMYHEAAALSSELDTRWSYRSKELMTLYSKAKSYEAGERVEFGGKSFAPLYTPKNDTLINLFQISQQEQEQLKTIISTDEAQKRRRERDRLRDEERRRAAGQLEREAYEANSLSRQKPWEAMGMSRAKWYRLGKPSPQQNSETSPSPITNGEASAVALQAARCKAV
;
A
#
# COMPACT_ATOMS: atom_id res chain seq x y z
N PHE A 1 29.19 -6.89 11.52
CA PHE A 1 27.95 -6.24 11.99
C PHE A 1 28.20 -5.39 13.24
N LEU A 2 28.84 -5.92 14.29
CA LEU A 2 29.07 -5.21 15.56
C LEU A 2 29.69 -3.81 15.44
N LEU A 3 30.71 -3.65 14.59
CA LEU A 3 31.30 -2.33 14.31
C LEU A 3 30.32 -1.36 13.64
N LEU A 4 29.51 -1.88 12.71
CA LEU A 4 28.53 -1.08 11.98
C LEU A 4 27.35 -0.67 12.88
N SER A 5 26.94 -1.54 13.80
CA SER A 5 25.88 -1.25 14.77
C SER A 5 26.34 -0.39 15.94
N GLY A 6 27.64 -0.06 16.03
CA GLY A 6 28.22 0.68 17.15
C GLY A 6 28.31 -0.12 18.46
N ALA A 7 28.14 -1.45 18.41
CA ALA A 7 28.24 -2.31 19.59
C ALA A 7 29.70 -2.52 20.04
N THR A 8 30.66 -2.34 19.14
CA THR A 8 32.11 -2.33 19.43
C THR A 8 32.77 -1.19 18.66
N ASN A 9 33.98 -0.80 19.10
CA ASN A 9 34.88 0.13 18.40
C ASN A 9 36.17 -0.59 17.97
N SER A 10 37.05 0.12 17.25
CA SER A 10 38.34 -0.43 16.79
C SER A 10 39.25 -0.90 17.91
N ALA A 11 39.20 -0.26 19.08
CA ALA A 11 40.03 -0.59 20.25
C ALA A 11 39.58 -1.90 20.92
N GLN A 12 38.27 -2.12 21.06
CA GLN A 12 37.71 -3.30 21.73
C GLN A 12 37.46 -4.47 20.78
N MET A 13 37.48 -4.24 19.46
CA MET A 13 37.13 -5.22 18.42
C MET A 13 37.80 -6.59 18.62
N TYR A 14 39.09 -6.61 18.95
CA TYR A 14 39.84 -7.84 19.13
C TYR A 14 39.43 -8.61 20.39
N HIS A 15 39.12 -7.89 21.48
CA HIS A 15 38.66 -8.50 22.73
C HIS A 15 37.27 -9.09 22.57
N GLU A 16 36.36 -8.35 21.93
CA GLU A 16 35.01 -8.84 21.61
C GLU A 16 35.06 -10.07 20.70
N ALA A 17 35.93 -10.07 19.69
CA ALA A 17 36.11 -11.23 18.83
C ALA A 17 36.63 -12.47 19.60
N ALA A 18 37.55 -12.28 20.56
CA ALA A 18 38.03 -13.36 21.42
C ALA A 18 36.93 -13.93 22.32
N ALA A 19 36.16 -13.05 22.95
CA ALA A 19 35.06 -13.43 23.82
C ALA A 19 34.02 -14.25 23.05
N LEU A 20 33.59 -13.75 21.89
CA LEU A 20 32.62 -14.44 21.01
C LEU A 20 33.13 -15.79 20.51
N SER A 21 34.40 -15.87 20.10
CA SER A 21 35.01 -17.14 19.68
C SER A 21 34.92 -18.19 20.80
N SER A 22 35.24 -17.78 22.03
CA SER A 22 35.24 -18.66 23.20
C SER A 22 33.84 -19.08 23.62
N GLU A 23 32.85 -18.21 23.44
CA GLU A 23 31.43 -18.50 23.71
C GLU A 23 30.82 -19.48 22.70
N LEU A 24 31.20 -19.36 21.42
CA LEU A 24 30.73 -20.25 20.36
C LEU A 24 31.35 -21.65 20.47
N ASP A 25 32.67 -21.73 20.62
CA ASP A 25 33.39 -22.97 20.87
C ASP A 25 34.72 -22.67 21.57
N THR A 26 34.89 -23.23 22.76
CA THR A 26 36.13 -23.13 23.56
C THR A 26 37.39 -23.59 22.83
N ARG A 27 37.28 -24.45 21.81
CA ARG A 27 38.41 -24.92 20.99
C ARG A 27 38.70 -24.02 19.80
N TRP A 28 37.79 -23.09 19.49
CA TRP A 28 37.96 -22.17 18.37
C TRP A 28 39.03 -21.14 18.73
N SER A 29 40.15 -21.19 18.02
CA SER A 29 41.18 -20.15 18.06
C SER A 29 41.12 -19.29 16.81
N TYR A 30 41.43 -18.00 16.93
CA TYR A 30 41.49 -17.08 15.79
C TYR A 30 42.83 -16.33 15.83
N ARG A 31 43.27 -15.82 14.67
CA ARG A 31 44.48 -14.99 14.59
C ARG A 31 44.11 -13.54 14.39
N SER A 32 44.69 -12.64 15.18
CA SER A 32 44.44 -11.19 15.05
C SER A 32 44.74 -10.64 13.65
N LYS A 33 45.65 -11.28 12.91
CA LYS A 33 45.96 -10.92 11.51
C LYS A 33 44.76 -11.09 10.57
N GLU A 34 43.86 -12.03 10.84
CA GLU A 34 42.68 -12.30 9.99
C GLU A 34 41.65 -11.17 10.08
N LEU A 35 41.63 -10.45 11.20
CA LEU A 35 40.75 -9.30 11.42
C LEU A 35 41.40 -7.96 11.06
N MET A 36 42.65 -7.95 10.56
CA MET A 36 43.37 -6.72 10.25
C MET A 36 42.62 -5.84 9.24
N THR A 37 42.05 -6.45 8.19
CA THR A 37 41.24 -5.72 7.20
C THR A 37 40.02 -5.05 7.83
N LEU A 38 39.38 -5.74 8.78
CA LEU A 38 38.23 -5.21 9.50
C LEU A 38 38.64 -4.07 10.43
N TYR A 39 39.77 -4.22 11.14
CA TYR A 39 40.36 -3.19 11.99
C TYR A 39 40.68 -1.92 11.19
N SER A 40 41.36 -2.05 10.05
CA SER A 40 41.68 -0.91 9.19
C SER A 40 40.42 -0.18 8.72
N LYS A 41 39.36 -0.91 8.39
CA LYS A 41 38.05 -0.33 8.02
C LYS A 41 37.33 0.33 9.20
N ALA A 42 37.47 -0.21 10.40
CA ALA A 42 36.96 0.41 11.61
C ALA A 42 37.65 1.75 11.87
N LYS A 43 38.98 1.80 11.74
CA LYS A 43 39.76 3.02 11.90
C LYS A 43 39.42 4.10 10.88
N SER A 44 39.31 3.74 9.60
CA SER A 44 38.90 4.70 8.58
C SER A 44 37.49 5.23 8.82
N TYR A 45 36.57 4.36 9.26
CA TYR A 45 35.22 4.78 9.62
C TYR A 45 35.19 5.74 10.82
N GLU A 46 35.95 5.45 11.89
CA GLU A 46 36.09 6.32 13.06
C GLU A 46 36.73 7.67 12.70
N ALA A 47 37.65 7.69 11.73
CA ALA A 47 38.25 8.90 11.19
C ALA A 47 37.29 9.71 10.28
N GLY A 48 36.09 9.20 10.02
CA GLY A 48 35.09 9.84 9.17
C GLY A 48 35.38 9.74 7.67
N GLU A 49 36.31 8.85 7.26
CA GLU A 49 36.60 8.61 5.86
C GLU A 49 35.37 8.07 5.11
N ARG A 50 35.33 8.30 3.80
CA ARG A 50 34.26 7.80 2.93
C ARG A 50 34.84 7.15 1.69
N VAL A 51 34.17 6.12 1.19
CA VAL A 51 34.56 5.39 -0.02
C VAL A 51 33.54 5.62 -1.10
N GLU A 52 33.99 6.09 -2.27
CA GLU A 52 33.14 6.26 -3.45
C GLU A 52 33.00 4.93 -4.21
N PHE A 53 31.75 4.53 -4.46
CA PHE A 53 31.45 3.34 -5.26
C PHE A 53 30.23 3.60 -6.15
N GLY A 54 30.39 3.50 -7.47
CA GLY A 54 29.29 3.75 -8.41
C GLY A 54 28.70 5.16 -8.32
N GLY A 55 29.54 6.17 -8.06
CA GLY A 55 29.13 7.58 -7.93
C GLY A 55 28.39 7.91 -6.62
N LYS A 56 28.45 7.03 -5.62
CA LYS A 56 27.84 7.24 -4.30
C LYS A 56 28.87 7.05 -3.20
N SER A 57 28.72 7.87 -2.15
CA SER A 57 29.63 7.91 -1.00
C SER A 57 29.17 7.01 0.15
N PHE A 58 29.93 5.96 0.42
CA PHE A 58 29.64 4.97 1.46
C PHE A 58 30.59 5.05 2.64
N ALA A 59 30.14 4.52 3.78
CA ALA A 59 31.04 4.21 4.89
C ALA A 59 32.08 3.16 4.43
N PRO A 60 33.33 3.23 4.91
CA PRO A 60 34.35 2.22 4.63
C PRO A 60 33.99 0.81 5.15
N LEU A 61 33.06 0.74 6.11
CA LEU A 61 32.51 -0.51 6.65
C LEU A 61 31.63 -1.23 5.63
N TYR A 62 31.73 -2.56 5.61
CA TYR A 62 30.87 -3.39 4.78
C TYR A 62 29.41 -3.28 5.23
N THR A 63 28.55 -2.85 4.31
CA THR A 63 27.10 -2.80 4.51
C THR A 63 26.44 -3.77 3.51
N PRO A 64 26.26 -5.04 3.87
CA PRO A 64 25.63 -6.02 2.98
C PRO A 64 24.19 -5.61 2.67
N LYS A 65 23.72 -5.90 1.47
CA LYS A 65 22.31 -5.72 1.11
C LYS A 65 21.46 -6.78 1.79
N ASN A 66 20.17 -6.50 1.99
CA ASN A 66 19.23 -7.49 2.49
C ASN A 66 19.26 -8.78 1.65
N ASP A 67 19.29 -8.67 0.32
CA ASP A 67 19.38 -9.84 -0.57
C ASP A 67 20.62 -10.68 -0.30
N THR A 68 21.75 -10.02 0.00
CA THR A 68 23.00 -10.71 0.37
C THR A 68 22.82 -11.49 1.67
N LEU A 69 22.16 -10.89 2.67
CA LEU A 69 21.91 -11.53 3.97
C LEU A 69 20.94 -12.71 3.85
N ILE A 70 19.86 -12.54 3.07
CA ILE A 70 18.87 -13.59 2.81
C ILE A 70 19.53 -14.81 2.18
N ASN A 71 20.36 -14.61 1.15
CA ASN A 71 21.08 -15.69 0.48
C ASN A 71 22.14 -16.32 1.39
N LEU A 72 22.88 -15.53 2.17
CA LEU A 72 23.93 -16.05 3.04
C LEU A 72 23.37 -16.94 4.14
N PHE A 73 22.28 -16.51 4.78
CA PHE A 73 21.65 -17.23 5.88
C PHE A 73 20.56 -18.21 5.42
N GLN A 74 20.34 -18.33 4.11
CA GLN A 74 19.30 -19.19 3.53
C GLN A 74 17.92 -18.93 4.15
N ILE A 75 17.59 -17.65 4.34
CA ILE A 75 16.34 -17.23 4.99
C ILE A 75 15.18 -17.54 4.05
N SER A 76 14.30 -18.42 4.50
CA SER A 76 13.12 -18.83 3.77
C SER A 76 12.07 -17.70 3.68
N GLN A 77 11.11 -17.87 2.77
CA GLN A 77 10.00 -16.92 2.64
C GLN A 77 9.15 -16.84 3.92
N GLN A 78 8.94 -17.98 4.60
CA GLN A 78 8.16 -18.03 5.84
C GLN A 78 8.86 -17.30 6.98
N GLU A 79 10.19 -17.41 7.09
CA GLU A 79 10.97 -16.65 8.06
C GLU A 79 10.92 -15.15 7.74
N GLN A 80 11.01 -14.77 6.46
CA GLN A 80 10.87 -13.37 6.05
C GLN A 80 9.53 -12.77 6.48
N GLU A 81 8.44 -13.54 6.49
CA GLU A 81 7.13 -13.08 6.97
C GLU A 81 7.12 -12.73 8.47
N GLN A 82 7.98 -13.36 9.27
CA GLN A 82 8.12 -13.07 10.70
C GLN A 82 9.16 -11.97 10.98
N LEU A 83 10.09 -11.75 10.05
CA LEU A 83 11.15 -10.75 10.18
C LEU A 83 10.66 -9.33 9.88
N LYS A 84 11.27 -8.35 10.56
CA LYS A 84 10.96 -6.92 10.38
C LYS A 84 11.83 -6.25 9.33
N THR A 85 13.12 -6.57 9.31
CA THR A 85 14.14 -5.77 8.58
C THR A 85 14.81 -6.57 7.46
N ILE A 86 15.18 -7.82 7.70
CA ILE A 86 15.85 -8.68 6.71
C ILE A 86 14.78 -9.34 5.85
N ILE A 87 14.18 -8.54 4.98
CA ILE A 87 13.14 -8.96 4.05
C ILE A 87 13.56 -8.57 2.64
N SER A 88 13.13 -9.37 1.67
CA SER A 88 13.28 -9.07 0.25
C SER A 88 12.50 -7.82 -0.15
N THR A 89 12.87 -7.24 -1.29
CA THR A 89 12.12 -6.14 -1.90
C THR A 89 10.65 -6.50 -2.13
N ASP A 90 10.38 -7.74 -2.51
CA ASP A 90 9.06 -8.21 -2.89
C ASP A 90 8.15 -8.35 -1.67
N GLU A 91 8.68 -8.91 -0.58
CA GLU A 91 7.99 -8.97 0.71
C GLU A 91 7.73 -7.56 1.27
N ALA A 92 8.71 -6.66 1.18
CA ALA A 92 8.53 -5.26 1.57
C ALA A 92 7.42 -4.56 0.76
N GLN A 93 7.36 -4.80 -0.56
CA GLN A 93 6.31 -4.29 -1.43
C GLN A 93 4.95 -4.92 -1.14
N LYS A 94 4.87 -6.21 -0.85
CA LYS A 94 3.64 -6.90 -0.43
C LYS A 94 3.06 -6.24 0.82
N ARG A 95 3.86 -6.06 1.87
CA ARG A 95 3.43 -5.38 3.11
C ARG A 95 3.01 -3.94 2.89
N ARG A 96 3.71 -3.21 2.02
CA ARG A 96 3.32 -1.84 1.66
C ARG A 96 1.94 -1.81 1.01
N ARG A 97 1.70 -2.66 0.00
CA ARG A 97 0.41 -2.75 -0.69
C ARG A 97 -0.73 -3.09 0.27
N GLU A 98 -0.50 -4.01 1.20
CA GLU A 98 -1.49 -4.38 2.21
C GLU A 98 -1.83 -3.22 3.14
N ARG A 99 -0.82 -2.51 3.66
CA ARG A 99 -1.06 -1.30 4.48
C ARG A 99 -1.76 -0.20 3.69
N ASP A 100 -1.41 0.00 2.42
CA ASP A 100 -2.03 0.99 1.55
C ASP A 100 -3.51 0.65 1.32
N ARG A 101 -3.82 -0.63 1.09
CA ARG A 101 -5.18 -1.14 0.97
C ARG A 101 -6.00 -0.88 2.24
N LEU A 102 -5.46 -1.19 3.41
CA LEU A 102 -6.15 -0.96 4.70
C LEU A 102 -6.41 0.53 4.92
N ARG A 103 -5.42 1.39 4.67
CA ARG A 103 -5.57 2.85 4.76
C ARG A 103 -6.64 3.38 3.81
N ASP A 104 -6.71 2.85 2.60
CA ASP A 104 -7.73 3.24 1.61
C ASP A 104 -9.14 2.75 2.00
N GLU A 105 -9.25 1.57 2.59
CA GLU A 105 -10.49 1.04 3.17
C GLU A 105 -10.97 1.90 4.34
N GLU A 106 -10.09 2.26 5.27
CA GLU A 106 -10.38 3.16 6.40
C GLU A 106 -10.82 4.54 5.92
N ARG A 107 -10.10 5.13 4.94
CA ARG A 107 -10.48 6.42 4.34
C ARG A 107 -11.88 6.38 3.73
N ARG A 108 -12.22 5.30 3.03
CA ARG A 108 -13.57 5.13 2.46
C ARG A 108 -14.63 5.01 3.54
N ARG A 109 -14.36 4.24 4.61
CA ARG A 109 -15.30 4.11 5.74
C ARG A 109 -15.49 5.42 6.49
N ALA A 110 -14.42 6.19 6.72
CA ALA A 110 -14.49 7.51 7.34
C ALA A 110 -15.31 8.52 6.49
N ALA A 111 -15.25 8.39 5.16
CA ALA A 111 -16.08 9.18 4.24
C ALA A 111 -17.54 8.70 4.15
N GLY A 112 -17.96 7.72 4.96
CA GLY A 112 -19.32 7.18 4.98
C GLY A 112 -19.69 6.35 3.74
N GLN A 113 -18.72 5.87 2.98
CA GLN A 113 -19.00 5.01 1.84
C GLN A 113 -19.56 3.67 2.33
N LEU A 114 -20.68 3.25 1.74
CA LEU A 114 -21.30 1.97 2.03
C LEU A 114 -20.34 0.83 1.70
N GLU A 115 -20.39 -0.22 2.51
CA GLU A 115 -19.67 -1.46 2.23
C GLU A 115 -20.08 -2.01 0.87
N ARG A 116 -19.13 -2.63 0.15
CA ARG A 116 -19.37 -3.14 -1.20
C ARG A 116 -20.56 -4.10 -1.23
N GLU A 117 -20.69 -4.94 -0.22
CA GLU A 117 -21.81 -5.88 -0.10
C GLU A 117 -23.15 -5.15 0.06
N ALA A 118 -23.20 -4.10 0.89
CA ALA A 118 -24.38 -3.25 1.06
C ALA A 118 -24.72 -2.49 -0.23
N TYR A 119 -23.72 -2.01 -0.97
CA TYR A 119 -23.92 -1.39 -2.29
C TYR A 119 -24.46 -2.41 -3.32
N GLU A 120 -23.89 -3.61 -3.39
CA GLU A 120 -24.29 -4.66 -4.31
C GLU A 120 -25.69 -5.22 -3.98
N ALA A 121 -26.03 -5.35 -2.70
CA ALA A 121 -27.37 -5.73 -2.23
C ALA A 121 -28.44 -4.69 -2.63
N ASN A 122 -28.09 -3.41 -2.55
CA ASN A 122 -28.97 -2.32 -2.98
C ASN A 122 -28.91 -2.02 -4.48
N SER A 123 -28.11 -2.77 -5.24
CA SER A 123 -27.99 -2.55 -6.68
C SER A 123 -29.29 -2.91 -7.41
N LEU A 124 -29.70 -2.05 -8.34
CA LEU A 124 -30.88 -2.25 -9.18
C LEU A 124 -30.80 -3.56 -9.98
N SER A 125 -29.59 -4.03 -10.29
CA SER A 125 -29.33 -5.32 -10.92
C SER A 125 -29.72 -6.52 -10.06
N ARG A 126 -29.59 -6.40 -8.73
CA ARG A 126 -29.92 -7.46 -7.78
C ARG A 126 -31.36 -7.37 -7.29
N GLN A 127 -31.88 -6.16 -7.08
CA GLN A 127 -33.29 -5.94 -6.72
C GLN A 127 -34.27 -6.21 -7.86
N LYS A 128 -33.80 -6.10 -9.12
CA LYS A 128 -34.57 -6.37 -10.35
C LYS A 128 -36.01 -5.84 -10.34
N PRO A 129 -36.22 -4.53 -10.10
CA PRO A 129 -37.56 -3.95 -9.97
C PRO A 129 -38.45 -4.16 -11.22
N TRP A 130 -37.86 -4.35 -12.40
CA TRP A 130 -38.60 -4.64 -13.63
C TRP A 130 -39.32 -5.99 -13.62
N GLU A 131 -38.80 -7.00 -12.89
CA GLU A 131 -39.48 -8.31 -12.74
C GLU A 131 -40.77 -8.13 -11.95
N ALA A 132 -40.75 -7.33 -10.87
CA ALA A 132 -41.95 -7.02 -10.08
C ALA A 132 -43.00 -6.23 -10.87
N MET A 133 -42.59 -5.47 -11.88
CA MET A 133 -43.50 -4.74 -12.78
C MET A 133 -43.92 -5.55 -14.02
N GLY A 134 -43.50 -6.81 -14.13
CA GLY A 134 -43.81 -7.66 -15.28
C GLY A 134 -43.24 -7.15 -16.62
N MET A 135 -42.16 -6.37 -16.60
CA MET A 135 -41.54 -5.79 -17.79
C MET A 135 -40.09 -6.24 -17.98
N SER A 136 -39.58 -6.12 -19.21
CA SER A 136 -38.16 -6.42 -19.47
C SER A 136 -37.24 -5.32 -18.93
N ARG A 137 -36.04 -5.72 -18.48
CA ARG A 137 -34.99 -4.81 -18.00
C ARG A 137 -34.74 -3.65 -18.97
N ALA A 138 -34.62 -3.95 -20.27
CA ALA A 138 -34.34 -2.96 -21.30
C ALA A 138 -35.45 -1.91 -21.43
N LYS A 139 -36.72 -2.33 -21.32
CA LYS A 139 -37.87 -1.42 -21.33
C LYS A 139 -37.87 -0.52 -20.08
N TRP A 140 -37.54 -1.07 -18.91
CA TRP A 140 -37.47 -0.32 -17.66
C TRP A 140 -36.41 0.79 -17.68
N TYR A 141 -35.21 0.52 -18.21
CA TYR A 141 -34.18 1.55 -18.40
C TYR A 141 -34.58 2.59 -19.44
N ARG A 142 -35.23 2.18 -20.55
CA ARG A 142 -35.75 3.11 -21.58
C ARG A 142 -36.82 4.06 -21.04
N LEU A 143 -37.66 3.59 -20.12
CA LEU A 143 -38.70 4.39 -19.46
C LEU A 143 -38.17 5.26 -18.31
N GLY A 144 -36.85 5.30 -18.08
CA GLY A 144 -36.26 6.18 -17.08
C GLY A 144 -36.39 5.70 -15.64
N LYS A 145 -36.52 4.37 -15.41
CA LYS A 145 -36.65 3.74 -14.08
C LYS A 145 -37.92 4.15 -13.33
N PRO A 146 -39.11 3.89 -13.90
CA PRO A 146 -40.38 4.19 -13.22
C PRO A 146 -40.44 3.47 -11.86
N SER A 147 -40.99 4.16 -10.85
CA SER A 147 -41.25 3.60 -9.51
C SER A 147 -42.64 2.94 -9.46
N PRO A 148 -42.83 1.83 -8.71
CA PRO A 148 -44.11 1.11 -8.68
C PRO A 148 -45.31 1.95 -8.24
N GLN A 149 -45.10 3.04 -7.50
CA GLN A 149 -46.15 3.91 -6.98
C GLN A 149 -46.82 4.85 -8.01
N GLN A 150 -46.35 4.93 -9.27
CA GLN A 150 -46.90 5.88 -10.25
C GLN A 150 -48.08 5.37 -11.09
N ASN A 151 -48.63 4.20 -10.78
CA ASN A 151 -49.85 3.71 -11.44
C ASN A 151 -51.12 4.13 -10.68
N SER A 152 -51.26 5.42 -10.38
CA SER A 152 -52.55 6.00 -9.98
C SER A 152 -52.90 7.13 -10.93
N GLU A 153 -53.94 6.87 -11.73
CA GLU A 153 -54.76 7.84 -12.43
C GLU A 153 -54.17 8.46 -13.71
N THR A 154 -54.26 7.69 -14.80
CA THR A 154 -54.47 8.29 -16.12
C THR A 154 -55.81 9.02 -16.11
N SER A 155 -55.80 10.28 -15.63
CA SER A 155 -56.91 11.20 -15.84
C SER A 155 -57.03 11.48 -17.35
N PRO A 156 -58.21 11.32 -17.98
CA PRO A 156 -58.38 11.67 -19.38
C PRO A 156 -58.28 13.18 -19.53
N SER A 157 -57.35 13.65 -20.36
CA SER A 157 -57.23 15.08 -20.71
C SER A 157 -58.53 15.60 -21.31
N PRO A 158 -59.02 16.80 -20.94
CA PRO A 158 -60.15 17.40 -21.62
C PRO A 158 -59.69 17.84 -23.01
N ILE A 159 -60.51 17.56 -24.01
CA ILE A 159 -60.38 18.12 -25.36
C ILE A 159 -60.58 19.64 -25.23
N THR A 160 -59.49 20.41 -25.26
CA THR A 160 -59.59 21.87 -25.38
C THR A 160 -59.61 22.22 -26.86
N ASN A 161 -60.79 22.57 -27.36
CA ASN A 161 -60.94 23.31 -28.62
C ASN A 161 -60.09 24.58 -28.57
N GLY A 162 -59.44 24.86 -29.69
CA GLY A 162 -58.45 25.92 -29.79
C GLY A 162 -59.04 27.29 -29.54
N GLU A 163 -58.40 28.03 -28.65
CA GLU A 163 -58.33 29.48 -28.69
C GLU A 163 -56.91 29.89 -28.31
N ALA A 164 -56.28 30.60 -29.25
CA ALA A 164 -54.94 31.13 -29.10
C ALA A 164 -54.94 32.25 -28.05
N SER A 165 -54.00 32.19 -27.10
CA SER A 165 -53.57 33.38 -26.39
C SER A 165 -52.08 33.33 -26.11
N ALA A 166 -51.41 34.33 -26.69
CA ALA A 166 -49.99 34.58 -26.62
C ALA A 166 -49.58 35.13 -25.26
N VAL A 167 -48.53 34.58 -24.64
CA VAL A 167 -47.77 35.28 -23.60
C VAL A 167 -46.27 34.96 -23.72
N ALA A 168 -45.54 36.01 -24.13
CA ALA A 168 -44.17 36.42 -23.81
C ALA A 168 -43.06 35.37 -23.54
N LEU A 169 -42.12 35.32 -24.49
CA LEU A 169 -40.73 34.89 -24.29
C LEU A 169 -40.01 35.87 -23.34
N GLN A 170 -39.48 35.39 -22.22
CA GLN A 170 -38.41 36.09 -21.50
C GLN A 170 -37.22 35.16 -21.29
N ALA A 171 -36.15 35.48 -21.99
CA ALA A 171 -34.83 34.88 -21.83
C ALA A 171 -34.15 35.44 -20.58
N ALA A 172 -33.77 34.57 -19.64
CA ALA A 172 -32.91 34.93 -18.52
C ALA A 172 -31.52 34.29 -18.70
N ARG A 173 -30.55 35.20 -18.87
CA ARG A 173 -29.11 35.00 -19.07
C ARG A 173 -28.45 34.19 -17.96
N CYS A 174 -27.58 33.25 -18.36
CA CYS A 174 -26.52 32.70 -17.52
C CYS A 174 -25.51 33.81 -17.14
N LYS A 175 -25.18 33.91 -15.84
CA LYS A 175 -24.04 34.67 -15.33
C LYS A 175 -23.06 33.67 -14.73
N ALA A 176 -21.88 33.58 -15.32
CA ALA A 176 -20.72 32.88 -14.77
C ALA A 176 -19.90 33.87 -13.94
N VAL A 177 -19.53 33.47 -12.73
CA VAL A 177 -18.28 33.81 -12.04
C VAL A 177 -17.84 32.56 -11.29
#